data_AF-A0A7S3GV35-F1
#
_entry.id   AF-A0A7S3GV35-F1
#
_cell.length_a   1.000
_cell.length_b   1.000
_cell.length_c   1.000
_cell.angle_alpha   90.00
_cell.angle_beta   90.00
_cell.angle_gamma   90.00
#
_symmetry.space_group_name_H-M   'P 1'
#
loop_
_entity.id
_entity.type
_entity.pdbx_description
1 polymer ?
#
loop_
_entity_poly.entity_id
_entity_poly.type
_entity_poly.pdbx_seq_one_letter_code
_entity_poly.pdbx_strand_id
1 'polypeptide(L)'
;VVFAALGQKTGSREHLKLAQQLFQLVGASASECDTIPGRQCMASCFFLLKQFDDALVYLKSVKPYFSNDDDFNWDYGIACANAADYKEAKEALLQVQNDKYRAEF
;
A
#
# COMPACT_ATOMS: atom_id res chain seq x y z
N VAL A 1 6.63 -3.03 7.65
CA VAL A 1 7.43 -2.25 6.66
C VAL A 1 8.84 -2.82 6.45
N VAL A 2 9.67 -2.95 7.49
CA VAL A 2 11.08 -3.41 7.35
C VAL A 2 11.23 -4.75 6.60
N PHE A 3 10.46 -5.78 6.98
CA PHE A 3 10.50 -7.07 6.30
C PHE A 3 9.98 -7.03 4.86
N ALA A 4 9.02 -6.16 4.56
CA ALA A 4 8.52 -5.97 3.19
C ALA A 4 9.60 -5.32 2.31
N ALA A 5 10.20 -4.22 2.79
CA ALA A 5 11.28 -3.53 2.08
C ALA A 5 12.51 -4.43 1.87
N LEU A 6 12.90 -5.20 2.89
CA LEU A 6 14.00 -6.15 2.77
C LEU A 6 13.67 -7.28 1.80
N GLY A 7 12.48 -7.87 1.91
CA GLY A 7 12.01 -8.93 1.01
C GLY A 7 11.95 -8.49 -0.45
N GLN A 8 11.47 -7.27 -0.72
CA GLN A 8 11.46 -6.69 -2.06
C GLN A 8 12.88 -6.47 -2.59
N LYS A 9 13.76 -5.86 -1.78
CA LYS A 9 15.14 -5.56 -2.19
C LYS A 9 15.98 -6.83 -2.45
N THR A 10 15.81 -7.87 -1.65
CA THR A 10 16.61 -9.10 -1.75
C THR A 10 15.91 -10.22 -2.53
N GLY A 11 14.69 -9.99 -3.01
CA GLY A 11 13.84 -11.04 -3.61
C GLY A 11 13.49 -12.19 -2.64
N SER A 12 13.61 -11.97 -1.33
CA SER A 12 13.44 -13.04 -0.34
C SER A 12 11.96 -13.31 -0.06
N ARG A 13 11.50 -14.47 -0.50
CA ARG A 13 10.12 -14.94 -0.28
C ARG A 13 9.79 -15.13 1.20
N GLU A 14 10.76 -15.51 2.02
CA GLU A 14 10.58 -15.70 3.46
C GLU A 14 10.28 -14.37 4.17
N HIS A 15 11.04 -13.32 3.85
CA HIS A 15 10.81 -11.99 4.42
C HIS A 15 9.47 -11.40 3.95
N LEU A 16 9.08 -11.64 2.70
CA LEU A 16 7.75 -11.22 2.20
C LEU A 16 6.62 -11.95 2.91
N LYS A 17 6.76 -13.27 3.16
CA LYS A 17 5.77 -14.05 3.90
C LYS A 17 5.66 -13.60 5.36
N LEU A 18 6.80 -13.33 6.01
CA LEU A 18 6.81 -12.81 7.38
C LEU A 18 6.15 -11.42 7.46
N ALA A 19 6.44 -10.54 6.49
CA ALA A 19 5.80 -9.24 6.39
C ALA A 19 4.27 -9.36 6.28
N GLN A 20 3.79 -10.26 5.41
CA GLN A 20 2.37 -10.55 5.25
C GLN A 20 1.72 -11.00 6.56
N GLN A 21 2.33 -11.95 7.27
CA GLN A 21 1.80 -12.46 8.54
C GLN A 21 1.69 -11.35 9.60
N LEU A 22 2.69 -10.49 9.69
CA LEU A 22 2.69 -9.36 10.63
C LEU A 22 1.62 -8.33 10.28
N PHE A 23 1.44 -8.02 9.00
CA PHE A 23 0.40 -7.10 8.55
C PHE A 23 -1.00 -7.64 8.81
N GLN A 24 -1.23 -8.93 8.54
CA GLN A 24 -2.51 -9.57 8.83
C GLN A 24 -2.80 -9.60 10.34
N LEU A 25 -1.79 -9.88 11.18
CA LEU A 25 -1.95 -9.92 12.63
C LEU A 25 -2.44 -8.57 13.19
N VAL A 26 -1.84 -7.46 12.74
CA VAL A 26 -2.24 -6.13 13.18
C VAL A 26 -3.59 -5.73 12.57
N GLY A 27 -3.76 -5.94 11.26
CA GLY A 27 -4.96 -5.52 10.55
C GLY A 27 -6.24 -6.28 10.95
N ALA A 28 -6.12 -7.53 11.37
CA ALA A 28 -7.23 -8.33 11.88
C ALA A 28 -7.45 -8.19 13.40
N SER A 29 -6.61 -7.43 14.11
CA SER A 29 -6.79 -7.20 15.54
C SER A 29 -8.07 -6.41 15.81
N ALA A 30 -8.91 -6.90 16.72
CA ALA A 30 -10.13 -6.22 17.13
C ALA A 30 -9.90 -4.82 17.73
N SER A 31 -8.70 -4.54 18.25
CA SER A 31 -8.34 -3.21 18.75
C SER A 31 -7.92 -2.24 17.64
N GLU A 32 -7.35 -2.75 16.54
CA GLU A 32 -6.71 -1.93 15.52
C GLU A 32 -7.47 -1.90 14.20
N CYS A 33 -8.41 -2.81 13.94
CA CYS A 33 -9.03 -2.99 12.62
C CYS A 33 -9.75 -1.74 12.10
N ASP A 34 -10.31 -0.93 13.00
CA ASP A 34 -10.99 0.33 12.67
C ASP A 34 -10.10 1.58 12.80
N THR A 35 -8.81 1.37 13.06
CA THR A 35 -7.82 2.46 13.11
C THR A 35 -7.16 2.66 11.75
N ILE A 36 -6.60 3.85 11.54
CA ILE A 36 -5.81 4.16 10.34
C ILE A 36 -4.61 3.18 10.20
N PRO A 37 -3.78 2.93 11.24
CA PRO A 37 -2.68 1.98 11.14
C PRO A 37 -3.12 0.55 10.81
N GLY A 38 -4.23 0.07 11.38
CA GLY A 38 -4.74 -1.27 11.07
C GLY A 38 -5.19 -1.41 9.62
N ARG A 39 -5.86 -0.39 9.08
CA ARG A 39 -6.25 -0.33 7.66
C ARG A 39 -5.05 -0.26 6.73
N GLN A 40 -4.01 0.50 7.07
CA GLN A 40 -2.75 0.52 6.32
C GLN A 40 -2.04 -0.85 6.34
N CYS A 41 -2.12 -1.58 7.46
CA CYS A 41 -1.60 -2.95 7.54
C CYS A 41 -2.35 -3.91 6.61
N MET A 42 -3.70 -3.89 6.62
CA MET A 42 -4.48 -4.71 5.70
C MET A 42 -4.23 -4.35 4.23
N ALA A 43 -4.15 -3.07 3.88
CA ALA A 43 -3.77 -2.61 2.55
C ALA A 43 -2.42 -3.19 2.13
N SER A 44 -1.40 -3.07 2.98
CA SER A 44 -0.05 -3.58 2.72
C SER A 44 -0.03 -5.12 2.56
N CYS A 45 -0.85 -5.84 3.32
CA CYS A 45 -0.99 -7.29 3.21
C CYS A 45 -1.50 -7.69 1.82
N PHE A 46 -2.61 -7.09 1.37
CA PHE A 46 -3.18 -7.37 0.05
C PHE A 46 -2.28 -6.90 -1.08
N PHE A 47 -1.54 -5.81 -0.88
CA PHE A 47 -0.55 -5.33 -1.85
C PHE A 47 0.56 -6.37 -2.09
N LEU A 48 1.10 -6.98 -1.02
CA LEU A 48 2.08 -8.07 -1.15
C LEU A 48 1.52 -9.31 -1.86
N LEU A 49 0.21 -9.55 -1.74
CA LEU A 49 -0.50 -10.63 -2.42
C LEU A 49 -0.90 -10.29 -3.86
N LYS A 50 -0.65 -9.05 -4.32
CA LYS A 50 -1.13 -8.51 -5.60
C LYS A 50 -2.66 -8.54 -5.75
N GLN A 51 -3.38 -8.54 -4.63
CA GLN A 51 -4.84 -8.40 -4.60
C GLN A 51 -5.19 -6.92 -4.50
N PHE A 52 -5.00 -6.20 -5.62
CA PHE A 52 -5.09 -4.74 -5.62
C PHE A 52 -6.51 -4.22 -5.39
N ASP A 53 -7.54 -4.93 -5.86
CA ASP A 53 -8.94 -4.57 -5.57
C ASP A 53 -9.22 -4.57 -4.06
N ASP A 54 -8.78 -5.60 -3.35
CA ASP A 54 -8.93 -5.71 -1.90
C ASP A 54 -8.08 -4.63 -1.19
N ALA A 55 -6.86 -4.38 -1.65
CA ALA A 55 -6.01 -3.33 -1.10
C ALA A 55 -6.65 -1.94 -1.23
N LEU A 56 -7.31 -1.66 -2.37
CA LEU A 56 -7.97 -0.39 -2.64
C LEU A 56 -9.15 -0.12 -1.70
N VAL A 57 -9.87 -1.14 -1.23
CA VAL A 57 -10.93 -0.97 -0.22
C VAL A 57 -10.37 -0.28 1.03
N TYR A 58 -9.21 -0.73 1.50
CA TYR A 58 -8.57 -0.16 2.68
C TYR A 58 -7.94 1.21 2.38
N LEU A 59 -7.22 1.34 1.26
CA LEU A 59 -6.58 2.60 0.88
C LEU A 59 -7.60 3.73 0.69
N LYS A 60 -8.72 3.47 0.00
CA LYS A 60 -9.81 4.44 -0.18
C LYS A 60 -10.40 4.90 1.15
N SER A 61 -10.47 4.01 2.15
CA SER A 61 -11.01 4.35 3.47
C SER A 61 -10.12 5.28 4.29
N VAL A 62 -8.81 5.32 4.01
CA VAL A 62 -7.85 6.19 4.72
C VAL A 62 -7.33 7.35 3.87
N LYS A 63 -7.62 7.37 2.56
CA LYS A 63 -7.22 8.42 1.61
C LYS A 63 -7.43 9.87 2.12
N PRO A 64 -8.56 10.22 2.77
CA PRO A 64 -8.76 11.59 3.26
C PRO A 64 -7.71 12.09 4.26
N TYR A 65 -6.99 11.19 4.93
CA TYR A 65 -5.96 11.51 5.91
C TYR A 65 -4.56 11.68 5.30
N PHE A 66 -4.36 11.28 4.04
CA PHE A 66 -3.04 11.18 3.38
C PHE A 66 -3.00 11.82 1.98
N SER A 67 -3.93 12.73 1.67
CA SER A 67 -4.04 13.32 0.33
C SER A 67 -2.79 14.05 -0.17
N ASN A 68 -1.93 14.54 0.73
CA ASN A 68 -0.66 15.19 0.39
C ASN A 68 0.57 14.33 0.70
N ASP A 69 0.38 13.05 1.00
CA ASP A 69 1.48 12.13 1.31
C ASP A 69 1.93 11.43 0.02
N ASP A 70 3.18 11.66 -0.37
CA ASP A 70 3.73 11.15 -1.62
C ASP A 70 3.84 9.62 -1.64
N ASP A 71 4.21 9.01 -0.50
CA ASP A 71 4.36 7.55 -0.40
C ASP A 71 2.97 6.89 -0.54
N PHE A 72 1.95 7.45 0.11
CA PHE A 72 0.57 7.01 -0.04
C PHE A 72 0.04 7.19 -1.46
N ASN A 73 0.23 8.37 -2.06
CA ASN A 73 -0.27 8.67 -3.40
C ASN A 73 0.40 7.79 -4.46
N TRP A 74 1.68 7.45 -4.27
CA TRP A 74 2.39 6.50 -5.11
C TRP A 74 1.77 5.10 -5.03
N ASP A 75 1.71 4.52 -3.82
CA ASP A 75 1.16 3.17 -3.63
C ASP A 75 -0.30 3.09 -4.08
N TYR A 76 -1.10 4.11 -3.78
CA TYR A 76 -2.48 4.23 -4.22
C TYR A 76 -2.61 4.27 -5.75
N GLY A 77 -1.79 5.09 -6.41
CA GLY A 77 -1.75 5.18 -7.86
C GLY A 77 -1.39 3.85 -8.53
N ILE A 78 -0.40 3.14 -7.99
CA ILE A 78 0.01 1.82 -8.48
C ILE A 78 -1.10 0.77 -8.26
N ALA A 79 -1.76 0.78 -7.10
CA ALA A 79 -2.89 -0.10 -6.85
C ALA A 79 -4.06 0.15 -7.82
N CYS A 80 -4.42 1.43 -8.05
CA CYS A 80 -5.43 1.81 -9.02
C CYS A 80 -5.07 1.35 -10.44
N ALA A 81 -3.81 1.51 -10.86
CA ALA A 81 -3.36 1.09 -12.18
C ALA A 81 -3.47 -0.44 -12.38
N ASN A 82 -3.13 -1.22 -11.37
CA ASN A 82 -3.26 -2.69 -11.41
C ASN A 82 -4.72 -3.16 -11.35
N ALA A 83 -5.61 -2.38 -10.73
CA ALA A 83 -7.06 -2.61 -10.72
C ALA A 83 -7.79 -2.02 -11.95
N ALA A 84 -7.05 -1.57 -12.97
CA ALA A 84 -7.55 -0.93 -14.19
C ALA A 84 -8.36 0.38 -13.98
N ASP A 85 -8.23 1.02 -12.82
CA ASP A 85 -8.78 2.36 -12.55
C ASP A 85 -7.77 3.44 -12.96
N TYR A 86 -7.54 3.54 -14.27
CA TYR A 86 -6.49 4.41 -14.83
C TYR A 86 -6.73 5.90 -14.59
N LYS A 87 -8.00 6.31 -14.45
CA LYS A 87 -8.34 7.70 -14.18
C LYS A 87 -7.85 8.08 -12.79
N GLU A 88 -8.22 7.30 -11.78
CA GLU A 88 -7.84 7.57 -10.40
C GLU A 88 -6.33 7.36 -10.19
N ALA A 89 -5.74 6.37 -10.87
CA ALA A 89 -4.30 6.15 -10.88
C ALA A 89 -3.53 7.39 -11.36
N LYS A 90 -3.95 7.96 -12.50
CA LYS A 90 -3.31 9.15 -13.06
C LYS A 90 -3.43 10.34 -12.11
N GLU A 91 -4.61 10.57 -11.54
CA GLU A 91 -4.82 11.68 -10.61
C GLU A 91 -3.93 11.57 -9.37
N ALA A 92 -3.79 10.37 -8.81
CA ALA A 92 -2.93 10.11 -7.66
C ALA A 92 -1.44 10.29 -7.98
N LEU A 93 -0.96 9.68 -9.08
CA LEU A 93 0.45 9.75 -9.47
C LEU A 93 0.89 11.17 -9.85
N LEU A 94 -0.03 12.00 -10.36
CA LEU A 94 0.25 13.41 -10.64
C LEU A 94 0.42 14.27 -9.38
N GLN A 95 -0.08 13.82 -8.24
CA GLN A 95 0.10 14.51 -6.95
C GLN A 95 1.46 14.24 -6.32
N VAL A 96 2.16 13.17 -6.73
CA VAL A 96 3.46 12.80 -6.20
C VAL A 96 4.52 13.83 -6.61
N GLN A 97 5.12 14.52 -5.63
CA GLN A 97 6.11 15.57 -5.88
C GLN A 97 7.55 15.09 -5.65
N ASN A 98 7.74 14.07 -4.81
CA ASN A 98 9.05 13.51 -4.46
C ASN A 98 9.80 12.99 -5.70
N ASP A 99 10.97 13.60 -5.93
CA ASP A 99 11.82 13.32 -7.10
C ASP A 99 12.30 11.87 -7.16
N LYS A 100 12.36 11.14 -6.03
CA LYS A 100 12.72 9.71 -6.03
C LYS A 100 11.76 8.88 -6.88
N TYR A 101 10.46 9.12 -6.73
CA TYR A 101 9.43 8.44 -7.50
C TYR A 101 9.38 8.92 -8.95
N ARG A 102 9.71 10.19 -9.20
CA ARG A 102 9.78 10.74 -10.56
C ARG A 102 10.96 10.20 -11.37
N ALA A 103 12.01 9.71 -10.70
CA ALA A 103 13.19 9.12 -11.33
C ALA A 103 13.07 7.61 -11.60
N GLU A 104 12.02 6.94 -11.11
CA GLU A 104 11.75 5.52 -11.40
C GLU A 104 11.08 5.29 -12.77
N PHE A 105 10.78 6.36 -13.52
CA PHE A 105 10.19 6.33 -14.87
C PHE A 105 11.17 6.72 -15.97
#